data_AF-A0A831V4A2-F1
#
_entry.id   AF-A0A831V4A2-F1
#
_cell.length_a   1.000
_cell.length_b   1.000
_cell.length_c   1.000
_cell.angle_alpha   90.00
_cell.angle_beta   90.00
_cell.angle_gamma   90.00
#
_symmetry.space_group_name_H-M   'P 1'
#
loop_
_entity.id
_entity.type
_entity.pdbx_description
1 polymer ?
#
loop_
_entity_poly.entity_id
_entity_poly.type
_entity_poly.pdbx_seq_one_letter_code
_entity_poly.pdbx_strand_id
1 'polypeptide(L)'
;MNKKKEHPAPGGAFWSGAITFGLVSIQVDLYSAHRPKTAALRMVDQSGTPLQRRYFCPRDHKPVGGYDIIRGYEIEEGRYIVVTDAELEELEPEKSREIDLRSFVDLADVDPAYFQHAYFLIPAGSVNKAYRLLAEIMERSGRAGIATFVMKEREHLVAIIAEGGILRAETLR
;
A
#
# COMPACT_ATOMS: atom_id res chain seq x y z
N MET A 1 30.07 17.52 13.60
CA MET A 1 28.62 17.33 13.39
C MET A 1 28.39 16.61 12.06
N ASN A 2 28.27 15.28 12.07
CA ASN A 2 27.90 14.52 10.87
C ASN A 2 26.39 14.25 10.90
N LYS A 3 25.65 14.91 10.00
CA LYS A 3 24.28 14.54 9.68
C LYS A 3 24.30 13.15 9.04
N LYS A 4 23.78 12.13 9.74
CA LYS A 4 23.45 10.85 9.13
C LYS A 4 22.47 11.14 7.98
N LYS A 5 22.88 10.82 6.76
CA LYS A 5 22.00 10.81 5.59
C LYS A 5 21.03 9.66 5.79
N GLU A 6 19.75 9.98 6.01
CA GLU A 6 18.67 9.01 5.86
C GLU A 6 18.68 8.56 4.39
N HIS A 7 18.74 7.24 4.18
CA HIS A 7 18.59 6.66 2.85
C HIS A 7 17.09 6.65 2.53
N PRO A 8 16.60 7.43 1.56
CA PRO A 8 15.26 7.21 1.05
C PRO A 8 15.23 5.83 0.38
N ALA A 9 14.34 4.95 0.85
CA ALA A 9 14.12 3.66 0.20
C ALA A 9 13.78 3.91 -1.28
N PRO A 10 14.40 3.17 -2.22
CA PRO A 10 14.14 3.38 -3.63
C PRO A 10 12.75 2.83 -3.96
N GLY A 11 11.92 3.61 -4.65
CA GLY A 11 10.53 3.28 -5.01
C GLY A 11 9.56 4.03 -4.11
N GLY A 12 8.61 4.78 -4.67
CA GLY A 12 7.65 5.55 -3.88
C GLY A 12 6.86 4.66 -2.92
N ALA A 13 6.34 5.27 -1.85
CA ALA A 13 5.40 4.60 -0.97
C ALA A 13 4.24 4.05 -1.83
N PHE A 14 3.93 2.77 -1.63
CA PHE A 14 2.83 2.12 -2.34
C PHE A 14 1.48 2.47 -1.71
N TRP A 15 1.48 2.78 -0.42
CA TRP A 15 0.31 3.15 0.37
C TRP A 15 0.78 3.98 1.58
N SER A 16 -0.04 4.91 2.03
CA SER A 16 0.19 5.73 3.22
C SER A 16 -1.05 5.69 4.10
N GLY A 17 -0.85 5.61 5.41
CA GLY A 17 -1.94 5.52 6.38
C GLY A 17 -1.43 5.42 7.81
N ALA A 18 -2.23 4.83 8.70
CA ALA A 18 -1.90 4.76 10.12
C ALA A 18 -1.98 3.34 10.68
N ILE A 19 -1.03 2.97 11.54
CA ILE A 19 -1.18 1.82 12.45
C ILE A 19 -2.03 2.27 13.63
N THR A 20 -3.17 1.62 13.85
CA THR A 20 -4.10 1.92 14.94
C THR A 20 -4.17 0.75 15.90
N PHE A 21 -4.10 1.04 17.21
CA PHE A 21 -4.38 0.06 18.27
C PHE A 21 -4.88 0.78 19.52
N GLY A 22 -6.10 0.44 19.94
CA GLY A 22 -6.78 1.15 21.03
C GLY A 22 -6.93 2.65 20.72
N LEU A 23 -6.18 3.49 21.45
CA LEU A 23 -6.19 4.96 21.28
C LEU A 23 -4.91 5.50 20.61
N VAL A 24 -4.03 4.62 20.17
CA VAL A 24 -2.77 5.00 19.53
C VAL A 24 -2.94 4.95 18.02
N SER A 25 -2.51 6.03 17.35
CA SER A 25 -2.45 6.12 15.89
C SER A 25 -1.06 6.58 15.47
N ILE A 26 -0.39 5.80 14.60
CA ILE A 26 0.98 6.02 14.16
C ILE A 26 1.00 6.12 12.63
N GLN A 27 1.33 7.29 12.11
CA GLN A 27 1.42 7.51 10.66
C GLN A 27 2.60 6.74 10.07
N VAL A 28 2.34 5.97 9.01
CA VAL A 28 3.34 5.15 8.32
C VAL A 28 3.12 5.13 6.80
N ASP A 29 4.22 4.96 6.10
CA ASP A 29 4.30 4.70 4.66
C ASP A 29 4.69 3.23 4.43
N LEU A 30 3.96 2.55 3.54
CA LEU A 30 4.22 1.18 3.14
C LEU A 30 5.10 1.12 1.90
N TYR A 31 6.19 0.38 1.98
CA TYR A 31 7.09 0.10 0.88
C TYR A 31 7.19 -1.40 0.62
N SER A 32 6.98 -1.83 -0.62
CA SER A 32 7.13 -3.25 -0.97
C SER A 32 8.57 -3.72 -0.73
N ALA A 33 8.76 -4.76 0.09
CA ALA A 33 10.07 -5.36 0.32
C ALA A 33 10.52 -6.22 -0.88
N HIS A 34 9.56 -6.69 -1.69
CA HIS A 34 9.81 -7.37 -2.94
C HIS A 34 9.63 -6.44 -4.14
N ARG A 35 10.61 -6.40 -5.02
CA ARG A 35 10.42 -5.93 -6.40
C ARG A 35 10.44 -7.14 -7.31
N PRO A 36 9.31 -7.55 -7.91
CA PRO A 36 9.37 -8.53 -8.97
C PRO A 36 10.22 -7.94 -10.11
N LYS A 37 11.45 -8.46 -10.28
CA LYS A 37 12.27 -8.17 -11.46
C LYS A 37 11.75 -9.00 -12.63
N THR A 38 10.52 -8.75 -13.05
CA THR A 38 10.05 -9.27 -14.33
C THR A 38 10.51 -8.30 -15.40
N ALA A 39 11.26 -8.79 -16.39
CA ALA A 39 11.55 -8.00 -17.58
C ALA A 39 10.23 -7.65 -18.26
N ALA A 40 9.78 -6.41 -18.14
CA ALA A 40 8.56 -5.97 -18.80
C ALA A 40 8.80 -5.96 -20.32
N LEU A 41 8.13 -6.85 -21.04
CA LEU A 41 8.12 -6.80 -22.50
C LEU A 41 7.37 -5.53 -22.93
N ARG A 42 7.99 -4.74 -23.83
CA ARG A 42 7.32 -3.59 -24.46
C ARG A 42 6.55 -4.06 -25.67
N MET A 43 5.35 -3.52 -25.86
CA MET A 43 4.63 -3.68 -27.13
C MET A 43 5.36 -2.86 -28.20
N VAL A 44 5.74 -3.53 -29.27
CA VAL A 44 6.39 -2.95 -30.44
C VAL A 44 5.59 -3.29 -31.69
N ASP A 45 5.67 -2.46 -32.73
CA ASP A 45 5.20 -2.86 -34.05
C ASP A 45 6.14 -3.89 -34.71
N GLN A 46 5.80 -4.33 -35.92
CA GLN A 46 6.61 -5.30 -36.67
C GLN A 46 8.03 -4.80 -37.00
N SER A 47 8.27 -3.49 -36.99
CA SER A 47 9.59 -2.89 -37.18
C SER A 47 10.41 -2.78 -35.89
N GLY A 48 9.81 -3.13 -34.74
CA GLY A 48 10.44 -2.99 -33.42
C GLY A 48 10.25 -1.61 -32.80
N THR A 49 9.40 -0.75 -33.37
CA THR A 49 9.13 0.58 -32.81
C THR A 49 8.18 0.47 -31.61
N PRO A 50 8.54 1.04 -30.43
CA PRO A 50 7.66 0.99 -29.26
C PRO A 50 6.32 1.70 -29.47
N LEU A 51 5.24 1.01 -29.13
CA LEU A 51 3.88 1.54 -29.23
C LEU A 51 3.48 2.31 -27.97
N GLN A 52 2.73 3.39 -28.17
CA GLN A 52 2.05 4.13 -27.09
C GLN A 52 0.57 3.75 -27.06
N ARG A 53 0.05 3.40 -25.88
CA ARG A 53 -1.39 3.23 -25.68
C ARG A 53 -2.04 4.62 -25.50
N ARG A 54 -3.14 4.86 -26.22
CA ARG A 54 -3.98 6.05 -26.04
C ARG A 54 -5.43 5.60 -25.96
N TYR A 55 -6.20 6.25 -25.09
CA TYR A 55 -7.65 6.11 -25.10
C TYR A 55 -8.21 6.83 -26.32
N PHE A 56 -9.24 6.26 -26.94
CA PHE A 56 -9.86 6.79 -28.15
C PHE A 56 -11.36 6.93 -27.90
N CYS A 57 -11.92 8.10 -28.17
CA CYS A 57 -13.35 8.34 -28.05
C CYS A 57 -14.02 7.95 -29.37
N PRO A 58 -14.88 6.90 -29.42
CA PRO A 58 -15.55 6.50 -30.65
C PRO A 58 -16.49 7.56 -31.20
N ARG A 59 -17.11 8.36 -30.31
CA ARG A 59 -18.01 9.47 -30.69
C ARG A 59 -17.26 10.59 -31.43
N ASP A 60 -16.12 10.99 -30.90
CA ASP A 60 -15.38 12.16 -31.38
C ASP A 60 -14.23 11.80 -32.34
N HIS A 61 -14.07 10.51 -32.64
CA HIS A 61 -13.04 9.93 -33.51
C HIS A 61 -11.60 10.42 -33.23
N LYS A 62 -11.29 10.67 -31.96
CA LYS A 62 -9.99 11.25 -31.58
C LYS A 62 -9.43 10.61 -30.30
N PRO A 63 -8.09 10.65 -30.12
CA PRO A 63 -7.47 10.31 -28.86
C PRO A 63 -7.97 11.22 -27.73
N VAL A 64 -8.13 10.66 -26.55
CA VAL A 64 -8.53 11.37 -25.31
C VAL A 64 -7.29 11.59 -24.45
N GLY A 65 -7.10 12.82 -23.98
CA GLY A 65 -6.01 13.17 -23.06
C GLY A 65 -6.29 12.65 -21.67
N GLY A 66 -5.24 12.42 -20.86
CA GLY A 66 -5.39 11.87 -19.51
C GLY A 66 -6.34 12.65 -18.61
N TYR A 67 -6.33 13.99 -18.71
CA TYR A 67 -7.19 14.89 -17.93
C TYR A 67 -8.67 14.82 -18.30
N ASP A 68 -8.98 14.31 -19.49
CA ASP A 68 -10.35 14.20 -20.00
C ASP A 68 -10.98 12.82 -19.69
N ILE A 69 -10.22 11.93 -19.03
CA ILE A 69 -10.67 10.57 -18.68
C ILE A 69 -11.19 10.59 -17.25
N ILE A 70 -12.49 10.32 -17.11
CA ILE A 70 -13.21 10.26 -15.83
C ILE A 70 -13.78 8.86 -15.61
N ARG A 71 -13.98 8.49 -14.34
CA ARG A 71 -14.59 7.22 -13.96
C ARG A 71 -16.10 7.30 -14.14
N GLY A 72 -16.72 6.18 -14.51
CA GLY A 72 -18.17 6.08 -14.60
C GLY A 72 -18.66 4.71 -14.16
N TYR A 73 -19.85 4.67 -13.56
CA TYR A 73 -20.52 3.45 -13.12
C TYR A 73 -21.70 3.14 -14.03
N GLU A 74 -21.79 1.91 -14.53
CA GLU A 74 -22.87 1.47 -15.42
C GLU A 74 -24.13 1.15 -14.61
N ILE A 75 -25.22 1.86 -14.88
CA ILE A 75 -26.51 1.61 -14.21
C ILE A 75 -27.45 0.77 -15.06
N GLU A 76 -27.33 0.86 -16.38
CA GLU A 76 -28.10 0.15 -17.40
C GLU A 76 -27.16 -0.04 -18.59
N GLU A 77 -27.42 -1.03 -19.46
CA GLU A 77 -26.56 -1.34 -20.59
C GLU A 77 -26.25 -0.09 -21.45
N GLY A 78 -24.97 0.30 -21.49
CA GLY A 78 -24.51 1.47 -22.23
C GLY A 78 -24.80 2.83 -21.58
N ARG A 79 -25.34 2.86 -20.36
CA ARG A 79 -25.65 4.09 -19.60
C ARG A 79 -24.80 4.19 -18.35
N TYR A 80 -23.94 5.22 -18.33
CA TYR A 80 -22.98 5.46 -17.28
C TYR A 80 -23.32 6.75 -16.52
N ILE A 81 -23.20 6.70 -15.19
CA ILE A 81 -23.14 7.91 -14.35
C ILE A 81 -21.67 8.23 -14.12
N VAL A 82 -21.30 9.51 -14.27
CA VAL A 82 -19.94 9.98 -13.94
C VAL A 82 -19.74 9.91 -12.43
N VAL A 83 -18.61 9.36 -12.02
CA VAL A 83 -18.19 9.30 -10.62
C VAL A 83 -16.90 10.11 -10.49
N THR A 84 -16.94 11.16 -9.68
CA THR A 84 -15.78 12.00 -9.43
C THR A 84 -14.85 11.36 -8.40
N ASP A 85 -13.57 11.74 -8.43
CA ASP A 85 -12.60 11.25 -7.44
C ASP A 85 -12.98 11.70 -6.01
N ALA A 86 -13.57 12.90 -5.87
CA ALA A 86 -14.04 13.43 -4.59
C ALA A 86 -15.22 12.62 -4.01
N GLU A 87 -16.22 12.25 -4.83
CA GLU A 87 -17.34 11.39 -4.38
C GLU A 87 -16.85 10.01 -3.94
N LEU A 88 -15.79 9.48 -4.58
CA LEU A 88 -15.19 8.22 -4.17
C LEU A 88 -14.42 8.36 -2.87
N GLU A 89 -13.66 9.44 -2.68
CA GLU A 89 -12.97 9.72 -1.42
C GLU A 89 -13.93 9.93 -0.24
N GLU A 90 -15.08 10.57 -0.45
CA GLU A 90 -16.13 10.70 0.58
C GLU A 90 -16.78 9.36 0.97
N LEU A 91 -16.80 8.40 0.03
CA LEU A 91 -17.32 7.05 0.24
C LEU A 91 -16.26 6.07 0.76
N GLU A 92 -14.97 6.42 0.71
CA GLU A 92 -13.90 5.57 1.23
C GLU A 92 -14.09 5.40 2.75
N PRO A 93 -14.28 4.18 3.27
CA PRO A 93 -14.39 3.96 4.71
C PRO A 93 -13.12 4.44 5.41
N GLU A 94 -13.21 4.97 6.64
CA GLU A 94 -12.00 5.35 7.43
C GLU A 94 -10.98 4.20 7.52
N LYS A 95 -11.45 2.94 7.55
CA LYS A 95 -10.63 1.72 7.53
C LYS A 95 -9.74 1.55 6.29
N SER A 96 -10.04 2.24 5.19
CA SER A 96 -9.27 2.15 3.94
C SER A 96 -7.80 2.58 4.10
N ARG A 97 -7.53 3.44 5.09
CA ARG A 97 -6.20 4.00 5.38
C ARG A 97 -5.65 3.58 6.74
N GLU A 98 -6.20 2.53 7.34
CA GLU A 98 -5.78 2.03 8.64
C GLU A 98 -5.24 0.60 8.58
N ILE A 99 -4.18 0.38 9.33
CA ILE A 99 -3.69 -0.93 9.73
C ILE A 99 -4.16 -1.14 11.17
N ASP A 100 -5.30 -1.80 11.30
CA ASP A 100 -5.95 -2.10 12.58
C ASP A 100 -5.22 -3.26 13.26
N LEU A 101 -4.36 -2.94 14.22
CA LEU A 101 -3.56 -3.89 14.98
C LEU A 101 -4.37 -4.40 16.18
N ARG A 102 -4.83 -5.65 16.06
CA ARG A 102 -5.86 -6.23 16.93
C ARG A 102 -5.30 -7.02 18.11
N SER A 103 -4.18 -7.71 17.93
CA SER A 103 -3.62 -8.57 18.96
C SER A 103 -2.12 -8.77 18.81
N PHE A 104 -1.48 -9.27 19.88
CA PHE A 104 -0.07 -9.65 19.88
C PHE A 104 0.06 -11.13 20.25
N VAL A 105 0.75 -11.89 19.42
CA VAL A 105 1.01 -13.33 19.59
C VAL A 105 2.50 -13.57 19.72
N ASP A 106 2.92 -14.74 20.23
CA ASP A 106 4.34 -15.10 20.19
C ASP A 106 4.78 -15.17 18.72
N LEU A 107 5.93 -14.58 18.40
CA LEU A 107 6.47 -14.62 17.05
C LEU A 107 6.71 -16.07 16.61
N ALA A 108 7.04 -16.97 17.54
CA ALA A 108 7.24 -18.39 17.25
C ALA A 108 5.95 -19.12 16.83
N ASP A 109 4.77 -18.59 17.18
CA ASP A 109 3.47 -19.16 16.78
C ASP A 109 3.06 -18.79 15.35
N VAL A 110 3.75 -17.80 14.75
CA VAL A 110 3.47 -17.36 13.38
C VAL A 110 4.37 -18.12 12.42
N ASP A 111 3.86 -19.23 11.87
CA ASP A 111 4.59 -20.04 10.90
C ASP A 111 4.85 -19.24 9.60
N PRO A 112 6.13 -19.05 9.21
CA PRO A 112 6.48 -18.34 7.98
C PRO A 112 5.89 -18.95 6.69
N ALA A 113 5.44 -20.20 6.72
CA ALA A 113 4.74 -20.83 5.60
C ALA A 113 3.45 -20.11 5.17
N TYR A 114 2.86 -19.28 6.05
CA TYR A 114 1.68 -18.47 5.73
C TYR A 114 2.01 -17.12 5.08
N PHE A 115 3.27 -16.69 5.04
CA PHE A 115 3.66 -15.38 4.49
C PHE A 115 3.58 -15.35 2.96
N GLN A 116 3.02 -14.26 2.41
CA GLN A 116 2.92 -14.05 0.96
C GLN A 116 3.77 -12.86 0.47
N HIS A 117 3.44 -11.65 0.94
CA HIS A 117 4.09 -10.41 0.52
C HIS A 117 4.52 -9.61 1.73
N ALA A 118 5.80 -9.25 1.75
CA ALA A 118 6.44 -8.42 2.74
C ALA A 118 6.41 -6.93 2.36
N TYR A 119 6.07 -6.08 3.32
CA TYR A 119 6.08 -4.62 3.23
C TYR A 119 6.83 -4.01 4.41
N PHE A 120 7.68 -3.02 4.16
CA PHE A 120 8.28 -2.20 5.21
C PHE A 120 7.32 -1.08 5.61
N LEU A 121 7.14 -0.91 6.92
CA LEU A 121 6.37 0.16 7.53
C LEU A 121 7.35 1.25 7.97
N ILE A 122 7.38 2.38 7.28
CA ILE A 122 8.29 3.48 7.60
C ILE A 122 7.49 4.59 8.28
N PRO A 123 7.89 5.13 9.44
CA PRO A 123 7.16 6.20 10.10
C PRO A 123 7.13 7.45 9.21
N ALA A 124 5.94 7.98 8.98
CA ALA A 124 5.74 9.22 8.24
C ALA A 124 5.86 10.42 9.21
N GLY A 125 6.71 11.39 8.86
CA GLY A 125 6.88 12.64 9.62
C GLY A 125 8.05 12.65 10.62
N SER A 126 8.21 13.79 11.32
CA SER A 126 9.38 14.09 12.15
C SER A 126 9.32 13.52 13.57
N VAL A 127 8.14 13.14 14.05
CA VAL A 127 7.92 12.61 15.41
C VAL A 127 7.55 11.13 15.32
N ASN A 128 8.50 10.26 15.67
CA ASN A 128 8.38 8.80 15.54
C ASN A 128 8.55 8.04 16.87
N LYS A 129 8.34 8.70 18.02
CA LYS A 129 8.56 8.09 19.35
C LYS A 129 7.65 6.87 19.59
N ALA A 130 6.37 6.97 19.20
CA ALA A 130 5.41 5.88 19.33
C ALA A 130 5.78 4.68 18.44
N TYR A 131 6.17 4.94 17.19
CA TYR A 131 6.67 3.91 16.27
C TYR A 131 7.87 3.16 16.87
N ARG A 132 8.88 3.91 17.34
CA ARG A 132 10.09 3.30 17.93
C ARG A 132 9.77 2.49 19.17
N LEU A 133 8.88 2.98 20.03
CA LEU A 133 8.45 2.25 21.22
C LEU A 133 7.74 0.95 20.84
N LEU A 134 6.83 0.98 19.87
CA LEU A 134 6.14 -0.21 19.39
C LEU A 134 7.14 -1.23 18.86
N ALA A 135 8.04 -0.81 17.96
CA ALA A 135 9.06 -1.69 17.38
C ALA A 135 9.99 -2.29 18.46
N GLU A 136 10.51 -1.47 19.38
CA GLU A 136 11.40 -1.93 20.45
C GLU A 136 10.71 -2.94 21.37
N ILE A 137 9.45 -2.70 21.75
CA ILE A 137 8.71 -3.60 22.63
C ILE A 137 8.40 -4.92 21.92
N MET A 138 7.92 -4.88 20.67
CA MET A 138 7.64 -6.09 19.90
C MET A 138 8.89 -6.95 19.73
N GLU A 139 10.02 -6.33 19.37
CA GLU A 139 11.30 -7.01 19.18
C GLU A 139 11.81 -7.61 20.50
N ARG A 140 11.83 -6.81 21.59
CA ARG A 140 12.33 -7.28 22.89
C ARG A 140 11.44 -8.34 23.54
N SER A 141 10.14 -8.31 23.28
CA SER A 141 9.18 -9.27 23.82
C SER A 141 8.97 -10.50 22.94
N GLY A 142 9.59 -10.55 21.75
CA GLY A 142 9.42 -11.65 20.80
C GLY A 142 7.97 -11.78 20.32
N ARG A 143 7.27 -10.66 20.13
CA ARG A 143 5.85 -10.63 19.76
C ARG A 143 5.63 -10.18 18.32
N ALA A 144 4.76 -10.88 17.62
CA ALA A 144 4.17 -10.44 16.37
C ALA A 144 2.81 -9.77 16.62
N GLY A 145 2.51 -8.73 15.87
CA GLY A 145 1.21 -8.07 15.87
C GLY A 145 0.31 -8.63 14.79
N ILE A 146 -0.90 -9.07 15.10
CA ILE A 146 -1.89 -9.48 14.09
C ILE A 146 -2.78 -8.28 13.77
N ALA A 147 -2.81 -7.90 12.50
CA ALA A 147 -3.51 -6.73 12.03
C ALA A 147 -4.31 -7.00 10.76
N THR A 148 -5.21 -6.09 10.42
CA THR A 148 -5.92 -6.06 9.14
C THR A 148 -5.77 -4.69 8.51
N PHE A 149 -5.64 -4.64 7.18
CA PHE A 149 -5.68 -3.37 6.46
C PHE A 149 -6.29 -3.56 5.07
N VAL A 150 -6.82 -2.48 4.50
CA VAL A 150 -7.43 -2.52 3.16
C VAL A 150 -6.45 -1.99 2.12
N MET A 151 -6.24 -2.77 1.07
CA MET A 151 -5.44 -2.40 -0.09
C MET A 151 -6.22 -2.74 -1.36
N LYS A 152 -6.37 -1.78 -2.28
CA LYS A 152 -7.10 -1.98 -3.55
C LYS A 152 -8.45 -2.68 -3.34
N GLU A 153 -9.24 -2.15 -2.41
CA GLU A 153 -10.59 -2.63 -2.09
C GLU A 153 -10.65 -4.03 -1.45
N ARG A 154 -9.52 -4.64 -1.09
CA ARG A 154 -9.46 -5.94 -0.40
C ARG A 154 -8.88 -5.79 1.00
N GLU A 155 -9.54 -6.39 1.98
CA GLU A 155 -8.98 -6.52 3.33
C GLU A 155 -7.94 -7.64 3.34
N HIS A 156 -6.79 -7.36 3.94
CA HIS A 156 -5.68 -8.27 4.09
C HIS A 156 -5.39 -8.51 5.57
N LEU A 157 -5.30 -9.78 5.96
CA LEU A 157 -4.73 -10.18 7.26
C LEU A 157 -3.20 -10.10 7.17
N VAL A 158 -2.58 -9.45 8.15
CA VAL A 158 -1.12 -9.31 8.20
C VAL A 158 -0.54 -9.64 9.58
N ALA A 159 0.68 -10.15 9.57
CA ALA A 159 1.55 -10.20 10.74
C ALA A 159 2.55 -9.04 10.67
N ILE A 160 2.54 -8.17 11.67
CA ILE A 160 3.53 -7.12 11.87
C ILE A 160 4.65 -7.68 12.75
N ILE A 161 5.88 -7.60 12.27
CA ILE A 161 7.07 -8.12 12.93
C ILE A 161 8.07 -6.97 13.07
N ALA A 162 8.76 -6.91 14.20
CA ALA A 162 9.80 -5.90 14.46
C ALA A 162 11.18 -6.54 14.39
N GLU A 163 12.09 -5.94 13.62
CA GLU A 163 13.49 -6.37 13.49
C GLU A 163 14.39 -5.16 13.27
N GLY A 164 15.41 -4.98 14.11
CA GLY A 164 16.34 -3.86 14.05
C GLY A 164 15.66 -2.50 14.24
N GLY A 165 14.59 -2.43 15.04
CA GLY A 165 13.77 -1.23 15.23
C GLY A 165 12.93 -0.83 14.00
N ILE A 166 12.77 -1.73 13.02
CA ILE A 166 11.93 -1.53 11.83
C ILE A 166 10.75 -2.50 11.89
N LEU A 167 9.55 -2.01 11.57
CA LEU A 167 8.35 -2.82 11.44
C LEU A 167 8.21 -3.32 10.00
N ARG A 168 7.92 -4.61 9.84
CA ARG A 168 7.63 -5.29 8.59
C ARG A 168 6.25 -5.91 8.68
N ALA A 169 5.40 -5.69 7.69
CA ALA A 169 4.10 -6.33 7.56
C ALA A 169 4.19 -7.47 6.54
N GLU A 170 3.84 -8.68 6.98
CA GLU A 170 3.72 -9.88 6.15
C GLU A 170 2.24 -10.17 5.92
N THR A 171 1.80 -10.16 4.67
CA THR A 171 0.44 -10.62 4.32
C THR A 171 0.32 -12.13 4.51
N LEU A 172 -0.78 -12.55 5.14
CA LEU A 172 -1.06 -13.96 5.44
C LEU A 172 -2.00 -14.56 4.38
N ARG A 173 -1.81 -15.86 4.09
CA ARG A 173 -2.66 -16.64 3.19
C ARG A 173 -3.91 -17.18 3.85
#